data_AF-A0A1I1UH52-F1
#
_entry.id   AF-A0A1I1UH52-F1
#
_cell.length_a   1.000
_cell.length_b   1.000
_cell.length_c   1.000
_cell.angle_alpha   90.00
_cell.angle_beta   90.00
_cell.angle_gamma   90.00
#
_symmetry.space_group_name_H-M   'P 1'
#
loop_
_entity.id
_entity.type
_entity.pdbx_description
1 polymer ?
#
loop_
_entity_poly.entity_id
_entity_poly.type
_entity_poly.pdbx_seq_one_letter_code
_entity_poly.pdbx_strand_id
1 'polypeptide(L)'
;MKKYIIFATAFILLFVLFQVLSGLVLTYVYTPDIEAAWVKSAGAPQETVIRSSGGPYLLTFLMAFAAATVAYFIVPKSDRH
;
A
#
# COMPACT_ATOMS: atom_id res chain seq x y z
N MET A 1 6.79 -14.26 -22.05
CA MET A 1 7.55 -13.28 -21.25
C MET A 1 7.12 -11.83 -21.45
N LYS A 2 7.16 -11.23 -22.65
CA LYS A 2 6.78 -9.80 -22.86
C LYS A 2 5.39 -9.42 -22.34
N LYS A 3 4.36 -10.25 -22.58
CA LYS A 3 2.98 -9.98 -22.14
C LYS A 3 2.81 -9.95 -20.62
N TYR A 4 3.57 -10.81 -19.91
CA TYR A 4 3.57 -10.84 -18.45
C TYR A 4 4.29 -9.63 -17.87
N ILE A 5 5.41 -9.21 -18.47
CA ILE A 5 6.15 -8.01 -18.04
C ILE A 5 5.26 -6.77 -18.15
N ILE A 6 4.53 -6.61 -19.26
CA ILE A 6 3.60 -5.48 -19.44
C ILE A 6 2.51 -5.50 -18.36
N PHE A 7 1.94 -6.67 -18.07
CA PHE A 7 0.94 -6.83 -17.01
C PHE A 7 1.50 -6.49 -15.62
N ALA A 8 2.66 -7.04 -15.27
CA ALA A 8 3.30 -6.82 -13.97
C ALA A 8 3.62 -5.33 -13.75
N THR A 9 4.18 -4.66 -14.76
CA THR A 9 4.46 -3.21 -14.68
C THR A 9 3.17 -2.41 -14.51
N ALA A 10 2.11 -2.73 -15.27
CA ALA A 10 0.83 -2.05 -15.13
C ALA A 10 0.20 -2.25 -13.74
N PHE A 11 0.28 -3.47 -13.20
CA PHE A 11 -0.18 -3.78 -11.85
C PHE A 11 0.57 -2.97 -10.79
N ILE A 12 1.91 -2.89 -10.88
CA ILE A 12 2.73 -2.12 -9.93
C ILE A 12 2.32 -0.64 -9.96
N LEU A 13 2.19 -0.04 -11.15
CA LEU A 13 1.75 1.35 -11.28
C LEU A 13 0.37 1.58 -10.68
N LEU A 14 -0.56 0.67 -10.94
CA LEU A 14 -1.92 0.74 -10.42
C LEU A 14 -1.95 0.58 -8.89
N PHE A 15 -1.17 -0.35 -8.34
CA PHE A 15 -1.04 -0.56 -6.90
C PHE A 15 -0.52 0.69 -6.20
N VAL A 16 0.53 1.32 -6.73
CA VAL A 16 1.08 2.57 -6.19
C VAL A 16 0.03 3.67 -6.24
N LEU A 17 -0.67 3.83 -7.37
CA LEU A 17 -1.74 4.81 -7.50
C LEU A 17 -2.83 4.62 -6.45
N PHE A 18 -3.32 3.40 -6.26
CA PHE A 18 -4.33 3.10 -5.24
C PHE A 18 -3.82 3.39 -3.83
N GLN A 19 -2.58 3.02 -3.51
CA GLN A 19 -2.02 3.31 -2.19
C GLN A 19 -1.93 4.81 -1.90
N VAL A 20 -1.51 5.60 -2.88
CA VAL A 20 -1.47 7.07 -2.74
C VAL A 20 -2.89 7.63 -2.57
N LEU A 21 -3.83 7.23 -3.40
CA LEU A 21 -5.22 7.69 -3.32
C LEU A 21 -5.87 7.30 -1.99
N SER A 22 -5.68 6.06 -1.53
CA SER A 22 -6.17 5.62 -0.22
C SER A 22 -5.55 6.41 0.94
N GLY A 23 -4.25 6.70 0.87
CA GLY A 23 -3.59 7.55 1.85
C GLY A 23 -4.15 8.97 1.88
N LEU A 24 -4.44 9.55 0.72
CA LEU A 24 -5.07 10.86 0.59
C LEU A 24 -6.49 10.87 1.18
N VAL A 25 -7.30 9.85 0.88
CA VAL A 25 -8.64 9.69 1.46
C VAL A 25 -8.56 9.57 2.98
N LEU A 26 -7.63 8.76 3.49
CA LEU A 26 -7.45 8.62 4.93
C LEU A 26 -7.06 9.95 5.59
N THR A 27 -6.18 10.72 4.96
CA THR A 27 -5.77 12.05 5.45
C THR A 27 -6.93 13.04 5.40
N TYR A 28 -7.77 12.97 4.37
CA TYR A 28 -8.93 13.83 4.23
C TYR A 28 -10.02 13.55 5.29
N VAL A 29 -10.24 12.28 5.63
CA VAL A 29 -11.26 11.86 6.62
C VAL A 29 -10.73 11.96 8.06
N TYR A 30 -9.41 11.93 8.24
CA TYR A 30 -8.80 12.01 9.57
C TYR A 30 -8.78 13.45 10.09
N THR A 31 -9.43 13.68 11.24
CA THR A 31 -9.32 14.96 11.97
C THR A 31 -8.21 14.84 13.02
N PRO A 32 -7.13 15.62 12.94
CA PRO A 32 -6.06 15.55 13.92
C PRO A 32 -6.49 16.18 15.25
N ASP A 33 -6.33 15.45 16.35
CA ASP A 33 -6.50 15.98 17.71
C ASP A 33 -5.21 16.64 18.19
N ILE A 34 -5.14 17.96 18.01
CA ILE A 34 -3.96 18.77 18.32
C ILE A 34 -3.77 18.90 19.84
N GLU A 35 -4.85 18.98 20.61
CA GLU A 35 -4.80 19.16 22.07
C GLU A 35 -4.24 17.91 22.75
N ALA A 36 -4.75 16.73 22.36
CA ALA A 36 -4.21 15.47 22.86
C ALA A 36 -2.75 15.25 22.41
N ALA A 37 -2.37 15.71 21.21
CA ALA A 37 -0.99 15.63 20.73
C ALA A 37 -0.05 16.54 21.55
N TRP A 38 -0.50 17.75 21.90
CA TRP A 38 0.27 18.70 22.72
C TRP A 38 0.53 18.16 24.13
N VAL A 39 -0.50 17.61 24.79
CA VAL A 39 -0.37 17.00 26.12
C VAL A 39 0.58 15.79 26.09
N LYS A 40 0.52 14.96 25.03
CA LYS A 40 1.45 13.83 24.86
C LYS A 40 2.89 14.27 24.62
N SER A 41 3.10 15.42 23.97
CA SER A 41 4.44 15.98 23.73
C SER A 41 5.13 16.40 25.03
N ALA A 42 4.39 17.01 25.96
CA ALA A 42 4.93 17.48 27.24
C ALA A 42 5.47 16.36 28.15
N GLY A 43 4.98 15.13 27.98
CA GLY A 43 5.43 13.94 28.73
C GLY A 43 6.32 12.98 27.93
N ALA A 44 6.70 13.32 26.70
CA ALA A 44 7.46 12.43 25.84
C ALA A 44 8.93 12.34 26.29
N PRO A 45 9.55 11.14 26.30
CA PRO A 45 10.96 10.99 26.59
C PRO A 45 11.82 11.72 25.55
N GLN A 46 12.95 12.30 26.00
CA GLN A 46 13.92 13.02 25.16
C GLN A 46 14.52 12.13 24.05
N GLU A 47 14.47 10.80 24.23
CA GLU A 47 14.85 9.80 23.24
C GLU A 47 13.61 9.14 22.66
N THR A 48 13.42 9.29 21.36
CA THR A 48 12.40 8.57 20.61
C THR A 48 12.97 7.28 20.06
N VAL A 49 12.48 6.14 20.55
CA VAL A 49 12.75 4.84 19.90
C VAL A 49 11.95 4.82 18.61
N ILE A 50 12.64 4.91 17.47
CA ILE A 50 12.04 4.67 16.15
C ILE A 50 11.68 3.18 16.07
N ARG A 51 10.50 2.83 16.56
CA ARG A 51 9.91 1.52 16.31
C ARG A 51 9.26 1.57 14.95
N SER A 52 9.70 0.71 14.04
CA SER A 52 8.94 0.43 12.81
C SER A 52 7.64 -0.26 13.21
N SER A 53 6.60 0.53 13.48
CA SER A 53 5.22 0.07 13.61
C SER A 53 4.48 0.12 12.27
N GLY A 54 5.20 0.40 11.17
CA GLY A 54 4.64 0.37 9.83
C GLY A 54 4.14 -1.04 9.55
N GLY A 55 2.82 -1.17 9.32
CA GLY A 55 2.25 -2.41 8.80
C GLY A 55 3.08 -2.89 7.61
N PRO A 56 3.22 -4.21 7.40
CA PRO A 56 4.26 -4.73 6.52
C PRO A 56 3.88 -4.44 5.06
N TYR A 57 4.16 -3.23 4.58
CA TYR A 57 3.86 -2.73 3.24
C TYR A 57 4.41 -3.70 2.19
N LEU A 58 5.62 -4.20 2.44
CA LEU A 58 6.29 -5.19 1.63
C LEU A 58 5.49 -6.51 1.58
N LEU A 59 4.96 -6.97 2.71
CA LEU A 59 4.12 -8.16 2.77
C LEU A 59 2.77 -7.95 2.07
N THR A 60 2.11 -6.81 2.27
CA THR A 60 0.87 -6.45 1.55
C THR A 60 1.10 -6.43 0.04
N PHE A 61 2.19 -5.81 -0.40
CA PHE A 61 2.59 -5.80 -1.81
C PHE A 61 2.84 -7.20 -2.33
N LEU A 62 3.62 -8.03 -1.62
CA LEU A 62 3.91 -9.41 -2.02
C LEU A 62 2.64 -10.26 -2.14
N MET A 63 1.71 -10.14 -1.20
CA MET A 63 0.44 -10.86 -1.24
C MET A 63 -0.43 -10.42 -2.41
N ALA A 64 -0.57 -9.11 -2.63
CA ALA A 64 -1.34 -8.56 -3.74
C ALA A 64 -0.72 -8.94 -5.10
N PHE A 65 0.61 -8.88 -5.20
CA PHE A 65 1.35 -9.25 -6.40
C PHE A 65 1.23 -10.75 -6.69
N ALA A 66 1.37 -11.62 -5.67
CA ALA A 66 1.18 -13.06 -5.81
C ALA A 66 -0.24 -13.40 -6.32
N ALA A 67 -1.27 -12.77 -5.74
CA ALA A 67 -2.65 -12.93 -6.19
C ALA A 67 -2.83 -12.49 -7.66
N ALA A 68 -2.26 -11.35 -8.04
CA ALA A 68 -2.31 -10.84 -9.42
C ALA A 68 -1.58 -11.77 -10.41
N THR A 69 -0.43 -12.31 -10.03
CA THR A 69 0.30 -13.30 -10.82
C THR A 69 -0.52 -14.56 -11.02
N VAL A 70 -1.13 -15.10 -9.96
CA VAL A 70 -2.01 -16.29 -10.07
C VAL A 70 -3.20 -15.99 -10.98
N ALA A 71 -3.85 -14.84 -10.82
CA ALA A 71 -4.97 -14.42 -11.67
C ALA A 71 -4.58 -14.34 -13.16
N TYR A 72 -3.39 -13.82 -13.47
CA TYR A 72 -2.88 -13.74 -14.85
C TYR A 72 -2.81 -15.11 -15.53
N PHE A 73 -2.46 -16.17 -14.79
CA PHE A 73 -2.36 -17.53 -15.32
C PHE A 73 -3.68 -18.30 -15.32
N ILE A 74 -4.62 -17.95 -14.43
CA ILE A 74 -5.93 -18.59 -14.35
C ILE A 74 -6.87 -18.10 -15.45
N VAL A 75 -6.76 -16.84 -15.88
CA VAL A 75 -7.61 -16.31 -16.96
C VAL A 75 -7.38 -17.16 -18.21
N PRO A 76 -8.38 -17.94 -18.67
CA PRO A 76 -8.23 -18.71 -19.88
C PRO A 76 -7.92 -17.72 -20.98
N LYS A 77 -6.92 -18.08 -21.80
CA LYS A 77 -6.66 -17.36 -23.04
C LYS A 77 -7.93 -17.51 -23.87
N SER A 78 -8.87 -16.58 -23.73
CA SER A 78 -9.99 -16.45 -24.65
C SER A 78 -9.33 -16.16 -25.97
N ASP A 79 -9.15 -17.20 -26.76
CA ASP A 79 -8.78 -17.09 -28.16
C ASP A 79 -9.75 -16.09 -28.77
N ARG A 80 -9.22 -14.90 -29.07
CA ARG A 80 -9.89 -13.95 -29.92
C ARG A 80 -9.80 -14.54 -31.33
N HIS A 81 -10.92 -15.10 -31.78
CA HIS A 81 -11.30 -15.00 -33.18
C HIS A 81 -11.44 -13.53 -33.57
#